data_AF-A0A522MRJ2-F1
#
_entry.id   AF-A0A522MRJ2-F1
#
_cell.length_a   1.000
_cell.length_b   1.000
_cell.length_c   1.000
_cell.angle_alpha   90.00
_cell.angle_beta   90.00
_cell.angle_gamma   90.00
#
_symmetry.space_group_name_H-M   'P 1'
#
loop_
_entity.id
_entity.type
_entity.pdbx_description
1 polymer ?
#
loop_
_entity_poly.entity_id
_entity_poly.type
_entity_poly.pdbx_seq_one_letter_code
_entity_poly.pdbx_strand_id
1 'polypeptide(L)'
;MTGRYASVPMLYIRIGVALSLLACQGVSNAVDCQKLSDLASRDGIFVPRDDAGRTVIGKGRLQFYSAPDYSCVMRGVFVIKGQTVNAYTEYRKFTSVVYLSDKREKPIVGWVRTNRLTPNGIGVAPAQK
;
A
#
# COMPACT_ATOMS: atom_id res chain seq x y z
N MET A 1 -1.34 -17.53 81.64
CA MET A 1 -2.58 -18.22 81.19
C MET A 1 -3.47 -17.17 80.57
N THR A 2 -4.22 -17.56 79.52
CA THR A 2 -5.15 -16.76 78.66
C THR A 2 -4.46 -15.76 77.72
N GLY A 3 -4.83 -15.57 76.46
CA GLY A 3 -5.88 -16.12 75.60
C GLY A 3 -5.68 -15.58 74.17
N ARG A 4 -6.10 -16.37 73.18
CA ARG A 4 -5.97 -16.20 71.72
C ARG A 4 -7.02 -15.23 71.13
N TYR A 5 -6.68 -14.63 69.97
CA TYR A 5 -7.48 -14.25 68.77
C TYR A 5 -8.90 -13.67 68.95
N ALA A 6 -9.48 -12.79 68.14
CA ALA A 6 -9.18 -11.99 66.94
C ALA A 6 -10.44 -11.12 66.73
N SER A 7 -10.33 -9.92 66.13
CA SER A 7 -11.45 -9.25 65.42
C SER A 7 -10.94 -8.00 64.68
N VAL A 8 -11.01 -8.02 63.35
CA VAL A 8 -10.90 -6.88 62.42
C VAL A 8 -12.34 -6.61 61.94
N PRO A 9 -12.78 -5.37 61.65
CA PRO A 9 -12.67 -4.92 60.25
C PRO A 9 -12.34 -3.43 60.07
N MET A 10 -11.42 -3.26 59.12
CA MET A 10 -11.14 -2.10 58.28
C MET A 10 -12.43 -1.49 57.70
N LEU A 11 -12.62 -0.18 57.81
CA LEU A 11 -13.75 0.50 57.17
C LEU A 11 -13.38 1.89 56.65
N TYR A 12 -13.74 2.11 55.39
CA TYR A 12 -13.85 3.36 54.63
C TYR A 12 -12.60 3.95 53.96
N ILE A 13 -12.16 3.32 52.87
CA ILE A 13 -11.50 4.04 51.77
C ILE A 13 -12.62 4.72 50.95
N ARG A 14 -12.65 6.06 50.98
CA ARG A 14 -13.54 6.86 50.12
C ARG A 14 -13.07 6.75 48.68
N ILE A 15 -13.91 6.13 47.84
CA ILE A 15 -13.72 6.06 46.39
C ILE A 15 -13.92 7.47 45.83
N GLY A 16 -12.81 8.16 45.56
CA GLY A 16 -12.80 9.43 44.83
C GLY A 16 -13.16 9.19 43.36
N VAL A 17 -14.17 9.90 42.91
CA VAL A 17 -14.77 9.93 41.57
C VAL A 17 -13.73 9.81 40.44
N ALA A 18 -13.85 8.75 39.64
CA ALA A 18 -13.09 8.53 38.43
C ALA A 18 -13.55 9.50 37.33
N LEU A 19 -12.75 10.55 37.08
CA LEU A 19 -12.88 11.40 35.90
C LEU A 19 -12.03 10.78 34.77
N SER A 20 -12.55 9.72 34.16
CA SER A 20 -11.94 9.07 33.00
C SER A 20 -12.12 9.96 31.75
N LEU A 21 -11.07 10.71 31.41
CA LEU A 21 -10.88 11.29 30.07
C LEU A 21 -10.79 10.12 29.06
N LEU A 22 -11.93 9.67 28.54
CA LEU A 22 -11.96 8.81 27.36
C LEU A 22 -11.53 9.67 26.16
N ALA A 23 -10.22 9.78 25.95
CA ALA A 23 -9.68 10.22 24.68
C ALA A 23 -10.22 9.26 23.61
N CYS A 24 -10.92 9.79 22.61
CA CYS A 24 -11.27 9.08 21.38
C CYS A 24 -9.95 8.62 20.71
N GLN A 25 -9.50 7.43 21.06
CA GLN A 25 -8.44 6.74 20.34
C GLN A 25 -9.07 6.25 19.04
N GLY A 26 -9.13 7.14 18.04
CA GLY A 26 -9.45 6.74 16.68
C GLY A 26 -8.37 5.75 16.22
N VAL A 27 -8.70 4.47 16.16
CA VAL A 27 -7.79 3.45 15.61
C VAL A 27 -7.67 3.71 14.11
N SER A 28 -6.72 4.55 13.72
CA SER A 28 -6.32 4.67 12.32
C SER A 28 -5.58 3.39 11.95
N ASN A 29 -6.26 2.47 11.27
CA ASN A 29 -5.58 1.38 10.56
C ASN A 29 -4.84 2.01 9.38
N ALA A 30 -3.67 2.59 9.65
CA ALA A 30 -2.77 3.08 8.62
C ALA A 30 -2.30 1.88 7.79
N VAL A 31 -2.50 1.94 6.47
CA VAL A 31 -2.04 0.89 5.56
C VAL A 31 -0.51 0.89 5.55
N ASP A 32 0.10 -0.24 5.85
CA ASP A 32 1.53 -0.47 5.62
C ASP A 32 1.75 -0.73 4.13
N CYS A 33 2.03 0.35 3.40
CA CYS A 33 2.24 0.31 1.96
C CYS A 33 3.42 -0.58 1.56
N GLN A 34 4.47 -0.65 2.38
CA GLN A 34 5.63 -1.47 2.05
C GLN A 34 5.26 -2.96 2.12
N LYS A 35 4.68 -3.39 3.25
CA LYS A 35 4.24 -4.78 3.43
C LYS A 35 3.20 -5.18 2.39
N LEU A 36 2.29 -4.27 2.03
CA LEU A 36 1.28 -4.52 1.00
C LEU A 36 1.91 -4.67 -0.40
N SER A 37 2.87 -3.82 -0.76
CA SER A 37 3.57 -3.91 -2.04
C SER A 37 4.36 -5.22 -2.15
N ASP A 38 5.04 -5.62 -1.08
CA ASP A 38 5.81 -6.87 -1.05
C ASP A 38 4.90 -8.09 -1.21
N LEU A 39 3.75 -8.10 -0.53
CA LEU A 39 2.75 -9.15 -0.66
C LEU A 39 2.18 -9.20 -2.08
N ALA A 40 1.77 -8.06 -2.62
CA ALA A 40 1.19 -7.98 -3.96
C ALA A 40 2.18 -8.35 -5.07
N SER A 41 3.46 -8.04 -4.88
CA SER A 41 4.52 -8.41 -5.83
C SER A 41 4.78 -9.93 -5.83
N ARG A 42 4.64 -10.59 -4.67
CA ARG A 42 4.81 -12.05 -4.54
C ARG A 42 3.58 -12.83 -5.02
N ASP A 43 2.38 -12.37 -4.65
CA ASP A 43 1.14 -13.12 -4.85
C ASP A 43 0.40 -12.75 -6.15
N GLY A 44 0.89 -11.72 -6.85
CA GLY A 44 0.29 -11.24 -8.09
C GLY A 44 0.63 -12.09 -9.31
N ILE A 45 -0.08 -11.81 -10.41
CA ILE A 45 0.12 -12.47 -11.69
C ILE A 45 1.33 -11.84 -12.37
N PHE A 46 2.37 -12.64 -12.61
CA PHE A 46 3.56 -12.20 -13.31
C PHE A 46 3.26 -11.88 -14.78
N VAL A 47 3.80 -10.76 -15.27
CA VAL A 47 3.72 -10.35 -16.67
C VAL A 47 5.01 -10.77 -17.40
N PRO A 48 4.92 -11.63 -18.42
CA PRO A 48 6.08 -12.03 -19.23
C PRO A 48 6.80 -10.83 -19.84
N ARG A 49 8.13 -10.89 -19.92
CA ARG A 49 8.95 -9.74 -20.38
C ARG A 49 8.72 -9.38 -21.84
N ASP A 50 8.37 -10.36 -22.66
CA ASP A 50 8.06 -10.22 -24.08
C ASP A 50 6.69 -9.58 -24.35
N ASP A 51 5.82 -9.51 -23.33
CA ASP A 51 4.56 -8.77 -23.34
C ASP A 51 4.49 -7.74 -22.19
N ALA A 52 5.62 -7.22 -21.72
CA ALA A 52 5.60 -6.28 -20.59
C ALA A 52 5.16 -4.86 -20.98
N GLY A 53 5.25 -4.47 -22.26
CA GLY A 53 4.95 -3.10 -22.68
C GLY A 53 3.47 -2.76 -22.57
N ARG A 54 3.19 -1.59 -21.98
CA ARG A 54 1.85 -1.03 -21.84
C ARG A 54 1.83 0.43 -22.27
N THR A 55 0.79 0.84 -22.98
CA THR A 55 0.51 2.24 -23.28
C THR A 55 -0.54 2.79 -22.32
N VAL A 56 -0.29 3.99 -21.78
CA VAL A 56 -1.21 4.67 -20.87
C VAL A 56 -2.40 5.23 -21.65
N ILE A 57 -3.61 4.81 -21.27
CA ILE A 57 -4.88 5.24 -21.88
C ILE A 57 -5.73 6.07 -20.90
N GLY A 58 -6.87 6.56 -21.40
CA GLY A 58 -7.83 7.38 -20.64
C GLY A 58 -7.43 8.87 -20.55
N LYS A 59 -8.28 9.67 -19.90
CA LYS A 59 -8.08 11.13 -19.75
C LYS A 59 -7.29 11.47 -18.48
N GLY A 60 -6.55 12.58 -18.49
CA GLY A 60 -5.84 13.09 -17.31
C GLY A 60 -4.59 12.29 -16.92
N ARG A 61 -4.04 12.65 -15.75
CA ARG A 61 -2.82 12.06 -15.17
C ARG A 61 -3.10 10.69 -14.56
N LEU A 62 -2.28 9.70 -14.87
CA LEU A 62 -2.27 8.39 -14.22
C LEU A 62 -1.34 8.46 -13.00
N GLN A 63 -1.96 8.45 -11.82
CA GLN A 63 -1.28 8.50 -10.53
C GLN A 63 -0.51 7.20 -10.24
N PHE A 64 0.70 7.33 -9.69
CA PHE A 64 1.49 6.22 -9.15
C PHE A 64 1.22 6.02 -7.65
N TYR A 65 1.29 4.78 -7.22
CA TYR A 65 1.15 4.37 -5.82
C TYR A 65 2.35 3.51 -5.41
N SER A 66 2.78 3.60 -4.16
CA SER A 66 3.87 2.75 -3.64
C SER A 66 3.41 1.32 -3.36
N ALA A 67 2.09 1.09 -3.27
CA ALA A 67 1.43 -0.20 -3.10
C ALA A 67 0.11 -0.19 -3.90
N PRO A 68 -0.54 -1.34 -4.14
CA PRO A 68 -1.83 -1.41 -4.84
C PRO A 68 -3.02 -0.99 -3.95
N ASP A 69 -2.92 0.18 -3.31
CA ASP A 69 -3.95 0.80 -2.49
C ASP A 69 -4.00 2.32 -2.74
N TYR A 70 -5.20 2.89 -2.71
CA TYR A 70 -5.42 4.32 -2.93
C TYR A 70 -4.85 5.22 -1.82
N SER A 71 -4.58 4.70 -0.62
CA SER A 71 -3.90 5.45 0.45
C SER A 71 -2.40 5.61 0.19
N CYS A 72 -1.81 4.75 -0.65
CA CYS A 72 -0.35 4.67 -0.88
C CYS A 72 0.12 5.61 -2.00
N VAL A 73 -0.40 6.84 -2.04
CA VAL A 73 -0.13 7.80 -3.12
C VAL A 73 1.33 8.27 -3.15
N MET A 74 1.99 8.12 -4.30
CA MET A 74 3.28 8.76 -4.56
C MET A 74 3.07 10.20 -5.04
N ARG A 75 3.07 11.15 -4.12
CA ARG A 75 2.76 12.57 -4.42
C ARG A 75 3.67 13.12 -5.53
N GLY A 76 3.06 13.76 -6.53
CA GLY A 76 3.78 14.37 -7.66
C GLY A 76 4.31 13.38 -8.70
N VAL A 77 4.04 12.07 -8.54
CA VAL A 77 4.47 11.03 -9.47
C VAL A 77 3.27 10.56 -10.29
N PHE A 78 3.30 10.86 -11.58
CA PHE A 78 2.26 10.46 -12.53
C PHE A 78 2.85 10.34 -13.93
N VAL A 79 2.13 9.61 -14.78
CA VAL A 79 2.36 9.57 -16.24
C VAL A 79 1.11 10.09 -16.96
N ILE A 80 1.26 10.47 -18.23
CA ILE A 80 0.15 10.98 -19.03
C ILE A 80 -0.20 10.00 -20.16
N LYS A 81 -1.41 10.17 -20.72
CA LYS A 81 -1.90 9.39 -21.86
C LYS A 81 -0.87 9.37 -23.00
N GLY A 82 -0.69 8.19 -23.60
CA GLY A 82 0.20 7.97 -24.74
C GLY A 82 1.63 7.59 -24.36
N GLN A 83 2.03 7.77 -23.10
CA GLN A 83 3.33 7.30 -22.63
C GLN A 83 3.33 5.79 -22.44
N THR A 84 4.53 5.21 -22.54
CA THR A 84 4.76 3.77 -22.38
C THR A 84 5.33 3.49 -21.00
N VAL A 85 4.87 2.40 -20.38
CA VAL A 85 5.39 1.84 -19.14
C VAL A 85 5.59 0.33 -19.32
N ASN A 86 6.45 -0.25 -18.49
CA ASN A 86 6.71 -1.69 -18.51
C ASN A 86 6.04 -2.34 -17.31
N ALA A 87 5.09 -3.24 -17.53
CA ALA A 87 4.39 -3.99 -16.50
C ALA A 87 5.21 -5.21 -16.02
N TYR A 88 5.09 -5.52 -14.74
CA TYR A 88 5.81 -6.62 -14.09
C TYR A 88 4.86 -7.58 -13.38
N THR A 89 3.91 -7.06 -12.61
CA THR A 89 3.00 -7.87 -11.80
C THR A 89 1.62 -7.22 -11.77
N GLU A 90 0.58 -8.00 -12.03
CA GLU A 90 -0.81 -7.57 -11.85
C GLU A 90 -1.35 -8.10 -10.53
N TYR A 91 -1.94 -7.21 -9.72
CA TYR A 91 -2.57 -7.56 -8.46
C TYR A 91 -3.89 -6.81 -8.31
N ARG A 92 -4.99 -7.55 -8.37
CA ARG A 92 -6.36 -7.03 -8.31
C ARG A 92 -6.61 -5.97 -9.41
N LYS A 93 -6.76 -4.70 -9.03
CA LYS A 93 -7.05 -3.58 -9.95
C LYS A 93 -5.82 -2.73 -10.26
N PHE A 94 -4.64 -3.20 -9.84
CA PHE A 94 -3.39 -2.49 -9.99
C PHE A 94 -2.35 -3.34 -10.72
N THR A 95 -1.46 -2.66 -11.41
CA THR A 95 -0.32 -3.25 -12.10
C THR A 95 0.94 -2.54 -11.61
N SER A 96 1.92 -3.32 -11.14
CA SER A 96 3.26 -2.83 -10.86
C SER A 96 3.97 -2.55 -12.18
N VAL A 97 4.49 -1.34 -12.31
CA VAL A 97 5.11 -0.85 -13.54
C VAL A 97 6.43 -0.15 -13.24
N VAL A 98 7.31 -0.19 -14.23
CA VAL A 98 8.49 0.66 -14.30
C VAL A 98 8.28 1.68 -15.41
N TYR A 99 8.45 2.96 -15.08
CA TYR A 99 8.43 4.06 -16.01
C TYR A 99 9.84 4.63 -16.17
N LEU A 100 10.33 4.60 -17.40
CA LEU A 100 11.59 5.19 -17.82
C LEU A 100 11.27 6.55 -18.45
N SER A 101 11.83 7.61 -17.89
CA SER A 101 11.61 8.98 -18.35
C SER A 101 12.93 9.57 -18.80
N ASP A 102 13.02 10.09 -20.02
CA ASP A 102 14.24 10.74 -20.51
C ASP A 102 14.67 11.93 -19.64
N LYS A 103 13.70 12.55 -18.94
CA LYS A 103 13.91 13.68 -18.04
C LYS A 103 14.44 13.30 -16.64
N ARG A 104 14.46 12.02 -16.28
CA ARG A 104 14.90 11.56 -14.95
C ARG A 104 15.95 10.48 -15.10
N GLU A 105 17.01 10.63 -14.32
CA GLU A 105 18.12 9.67 -14.33
C GLU A 105 17.71 8.30 -13.77
N LYS A 106 16.78 8.26 -12.81
CA LYS A 106 16.34 7.03 -12.15
C LYS A 106 14.96 6.57 -12.66
N PRO A 107 14.78 5.27 -12.94
CA PRO A 107 13.47 4.67 -13.19
C PRO A 107 12.51 4.93 -12.03
N ILE A 108 11.24 5.14 -12.36
CA ILE A 108 10.16 5.21 -11.38
C ILE A 108 9.51 3.84 -11.32
N VAL A 109 9.48 3.23 -10.14
CA VAL A 109 8.78 1.97 -9.89
C VAL A 109 7.57 2.24 -9.02
N GLY A 110 6.42 1.65 -9.37
CA GLY A 110 5.22 1.74 -8.54
C GLY A 110 4.01 1.07 -9.16
N TRP A 111 2.88 1.17 -8.47
CA TRP A 111 1.61 0.59 -8.87
C TRP A 111 0.74 1.65 -9.55
N VAL A 112 0.05 1.25 -10.61
CA VAL A 112 -0.94 2.09 -11.31
C VAL A 112 -2.22 1.29 -11.53
N ARG A 113 -3.32 1.96 -11.82
CA ARG A 113 -4.59 1.28 -12.10
C ARG A 113 -4.51 0.50 -13.42
N THR A 114 -4.81 -0.80 -13.40
CA THR A 114 -4.73 -1.69 -14.57
C THR A 114 -5.61 -1.23 -15.72
N ASN A 115 -6.82 -0.74 -15.42
CA ASN A 115 -7.76 -0.25 -16.44
C ASN A 115 -7.32 1.04 -17.16
N ARG A 116 -6.13 1.57 -16.83
CA ARG A 116 -5.49 2.71 -17.47
C ARG A 116 -4.34 2.30 -18.38
N LEU A 117 -4.14 1.00 -18.57
CA LEU A 117 -3.09 0.41 -19.39
C LEU A 117 -3.72 -0.42 -20.51
N THR A 118 -3.09 -0.43 -21.68
CA THR A 118 -3.37 -1.38 -22.76
C THR A 118 -2.06 -2.03 -23.20
N PRO A 119 -2.02 -3.35 -23.47
CA PRO A 119 -0.89 -3.97 -24.17
C PRO A 119 -0.58 -3.23 -25.46
N ASN A 120 0.71 -3.04 -25.74
CA ASN A 120 1.18 -2.40 -26.97
C ASN A 120 1.96 -3.36 -27.89
N GLY A 121 2.09 -4.64 -27.50
CA GLY A 121 2.82 -5.66 -28.26
C GLY A 121 4.34 -5.50 -28.24
N ILE A 122 4.88 -4.62 -27.38
CA ILE A 122 6.32 -4.39 -27.24
C ILE A 122 6.78 -5.04 -25.94
N GLY A 123 7.65 -6.04 -26.04
CA GLY A 123 8.37 -6.58 -24.89
C GLY A 123 9.54 -5.70 -24.45
N VAL A 124 9.97 -5.85 -23.20
CA VAL A 124 11.24 -5.30 -22.70
C VAL A 124 12.41 -6.22 -23.07
N ALA A 125 12.11 -7.48 -23.42
CA ALA A 125 13.06 -8.44 -23.93
C ALA A 125 12.38 -9.30 -25.01
N PRO A 126 13.13 -9.88 -25.97
CA PRO A 126 12.57 -10.84 -26.91
C PRO A 126 12.05 -12.08 -26.19
N ALA A 127 11.02 -12.71 -26.74
CA ALA A 127 10.49 -13.98 -26.25
C ALA A 127 11.61 -15.02 -26.24
N GLN A 128 11.88 -15.59 -25.06
CA GLN A 128 12.81 -16.69 -24.93
C GLN A 128 12.05 -17.96 -25.32
N LYS A 129 12.38 -18.49 -26.51
CA LYS A 129 11.85 -19.74 -27.05
C LYS A 129 12.64 -20.94 -26.54
#